data_AF-A0A5C8D934-F1
#
_entry.id   AF-A0A5C8D934-F1
#
_cell.length_a   1.000
_cell.length_b   1.000
_cell.length_c   1.000
_cell.angle_alpha   90.00
_cell.angle_beta   90.00
_cell.angle_gamma   90.00
#
_symmetry.space_group_name_H-M   'P 1'
#
loop_
_entity.id
_entity.type
_entity.pdbx_description
1 polymer ?
#
loop_
_entity_poly.entity_id
_entity_poly.type
_entity_poly.pdbx_seq_one_letter_code
_entity_poly.pdbx_strand_id
1 'polypeptide(L)'
;MKHTKNILKSLLITVMALSLLSVSCSKDEGGTKAPTNPTIQKISATQLTTTLKELGELGDTQTTAINFGLMTEPKDGSASITKAGTEDKSLQKVKDAITTVFGTPLTPVSVKLTLDDAAQVGNTTALKATIVITANSGFEFDETITKPASGEIKYTYDASGNSATLILNITPAAAWQ
;
A
#
# COMPACT_ATOMS: atom_id res chain seq x y z
N MET A 1 19.93 13.20 -33.77
CA MET A 1 20.43 13.18 -32.38
C MET A 1 19.22 13.21 -31.46
N LYS A 2 18.93 12.10 -30.77
CA LYS A 2 17.77 11.97 -29.86
C LYS A 2 18.13 12.61 -28.51
N HIS A 3 17.49 13.72 -28.18
CA HIS A 3 17.60 14.29 -26.83
C HIS A 3 16.52 13.71 -25.93
N THR A 4 16.91 12.69 -25.17
CA THR A 4 16.36 12.34 -23.86
C THR A 4 16.39 13.57 -22.95
N LYS A 5 15.24 14.07 -22.51
CA LYS A 5 15.14 15.04 -21.39
C LYS A 5 13.67 15.23 -21.01
N ASN A 6 13.21 14.47 -20.00
CA ASN A 6 12.19 14.89 -19.01
C ASN A 6 11.92 13.85 -17.90
N ILE A 7 12.85 12.93 -17.62
CA ILE A 7 12.73 11.97 -16.49
C ILE A 7 13.01 12.65 -15.12
N LEU A 8 13.42 13.91 -15.11
CA LEU A 8 13.89 14.59 -13.90
C LEU A 8 12.85 15.54 -13.27
N LYS A 9 11.56 15.17 -13.31
CA LYS A 9 10.52 15.87 -12.52
C LYS A 9 9.81 15.00 -11.49
N SER A 10 10.08 13.70 -11.43
CA SER A 10 9.45 12.78 -10.46
C SER A 10 10.31 12.46 -9.22
N LEU A 11 11.41 13.19 -9.01
CA LEU A 11 12.36 12.92 -7.91
C LEU A 11 12.12 13.80 -6.66
N LEU A 12 11.02 14.56 -6.59
CA LEU A 12 10.78 15.49 -5.50
C LEU A 12 9.51 15.16 -4.71
N ILE A 13 9.39 13.91 -4.26
CA ILE A 13 8.65 13.63 -3.03
C ILE A 13 9.70 13.29 -1.99
N THR A 14 10.33 14.35 -1.49
CA THR A 14 11.18 14.33 -0.31
C THR A 14 10.30 13.87 0.85
N VAL A 15 10.34 12.57 1.11
CA VAL A 15 9.78 11.95 2.30
C VAL A 15 10.33 12.71 3.51
N MET A 16 9.44 13.25 4.34
CA MET A 16 9.73 13.70 5.71
C MET A 16 10.09 12.48 6.57
N ALA A 17 11.21 11.84 6.27
CA ALA A 17 11.89 10.93 7.15
C ALA A 17 13.25 11.55 7.44
N LEU A 18 13.74 11.36 8.67
CA LEU A 18 15.06 11.77 9.19
C LEU A 18 15.14 13.04 10.06
N SER A 19 14.09 13.41 10.81
CA SER A 19 14.30 14.24 12.03
C SER A 19 14.57 13.42 13.31
N LEU A 20 14.87 12.12 13.22
CA LEU A 20 15.25 11.30 14.38
C LEU A 20 16.63 10.63 14.27
N LEU A 21 17.39 10.93 13.21
CA LEU A 21 18.79 10.47 13.09
C LEU A 21 19.76 11.54 13.60
N SER A 22 19.59 11.99 14.85
CA SER A 22 20.76 12.40 15.64
C SER A 22 21.37 11.14 16.27
N VAL A 23 21.93 10.28 15.43
CA VAL A 23 23.00 9.37 15.86
C VAL A 23 24.16 10.27 16.29
N SER A 24 24.15 10.67 17.55
CA SER A 24 25.33 11.19 18.21
C SER A 24 26.38 10.07 18.14
N CYS A 25 27.29 10.19 17.17
CA CYS A 25 28.56 9.50 17.17
C CYS A 25 29.39 10.03 18.34
N SER A 26 28.98 9.74 19.57
CA SER A 26 29.85 9.89 20.72
C SER A 26 30.84 8.73 20.68
N LYS A 27 31.93 8.96 19.94
CA LYS A 27 33.23 8.39 20.27
C LYS A 27 33.56 8.88 21.67
N ASP A 28 33.25 8.06 22.67
CA ASP A 28 33.53 8.37 24.07
C ASP A 28 34.00 7.11 24.79
N GLU A 29 35.15 7.25 25.42
CA GLU A 29 35.97 6.20 26.03
C GLU A 29 35.37 5.81 27.38
N GLY A 30 35.17 4.52 27.62
CA GLY A 30 34.97 4.00 28.97
C GLY A 30 33.73 4.51 29.70
N GLY A 31 32.55 4.05 29.31
CA GLY A 31 31.34 4.23 30.11
C GLY A 31 30.28 3.20 29.73
N THR A 32 29.79 2.47 30.71
CA THR A 32 28.75 1.44 30.62
C THR A 32 27.43 2.01 30.11
N LYS A 33 27.35 2.40 28.84
CA LYS A 33 26.07 2.67 28.17
C LYS A 33 25.53 1.33 27.72
N ALA A 34 24.50 0.86 28.44
CA ALA A 34 23.74 -0.30 28.02
C ALA A 34 23.32 -0.10 26.54
N PRO A 35 23.48 -1.11 25.68
CA PRO A 35 23.05 -0.99 24.29
C PRO A 35 21.54 -0.71 24.29
N THR A 36 21.15 0.48 23.82
CA THR A 36 19.73 0.78 23.60
C THR A 36 19.26 -0.13 22.48
N ASN A 37 18.47 -1.15 22.84
CA ASN A 37 17.85 -2.03 21.87
C ASN A 37 17.07 -1.15 20.87
N PRO A 38 17.28 -1.28 19.55
CA PRO A 38 16.59 -0.45 18.58
C PRO A 38 15.07 -0.54 18.81
N THR A 39 14.40 0.61 18.92
CA THR A 39 12.95 0.65 19.13
C THR A 39 12.28 0.17 17.84
N ILE A 40 11.63 -0.99 17.92
CA ILE A 40 10.82 -1.52 16.82
C ILE A 40 9.66 -0.57 16.58
N GLN A 41 9.50 -0.12 15.33
CA GLN A 41 8.39 0.75 14.95
C GLN A 41 7.15 -0.08 14.62
N LYS A 42 6.02 0.31 15.22
CA LYS A 42 4.75 -0.41 15.07
C LYS A 42 3.91 0.17 13.93
N ILE A 43 3.29 -0.73 13.16
CA ILE A 43 2.40 -0.42 12.04
C ILE A 43 0.99 -0.85 12.45
N SER A 44 0.07 0.13 12.54
CA SER A 44 -1.33 -0.10 12.85
C SER A 44 -2.19 -0.34 11.59
N ALA A 45 -3.36 -0.95 11.78
CA ALA A 45 -4.35 -1.10 10.72
C ALA A 45 -4.80 0.27 10.17
N THR A 46 -4.91 1.29 11.03
CA THR A 46 -5.26 2.65 10.63
C THR A 46 -4.18 3.26 9.74
N GLN A 47 -2.89 3.15 10.11
CA GLN A 47 -1.80 3.65 9.28
C GLN A 47 -1.79 2.98 7.90
N LEU A 48 -1.91 1.65 7.83
CA LEU A 48 -2.01 0.95 6.54
C LEU A 48 -3.21 1.43 5.71
N THR A 49 -4.38 1.58 6.34
CA THR A 49 -5.60 2.01 5.64
C THR A 49 -5.45 3.42 5.09
N THR A 50 -4.90 4.34 5.91
CA THR A 50 -4.63 5.72 5.51
C THR A 50 -3.63 5.76 4.36
N THR A 51 -2.51 5.07 4.46
CA THR A 51 -1.50 5.03 3.37
C THR A 51 -2.08 4.48 2.07
N LEU A 52 -2.93 3.44 2.12
CA LEU A 52 -3.61 2.93 0.93
C LEU A 52 -4.54 3.98 0.32
N LYS A 53 -5.34 4.69 1.13
CA LYS A 53 -6.24 5.76 0.65
C LYS A 53 -5.47 6.94 0.06
N GLU A 54 -4.33 7.29 0.66
CA GLU A 54 -3.45 8.37 0.23
C GLU A 54 -2.76 8.10 -1.12
N LEU A 55 -2.78 6.87 -1.63
CA LEU A 55 -2.43 6.60 -3.03
C LEU A 55 -3.30 7.42 -4.00
N GLY A 56 -4.53 7.75 -3.60
CA GLY A 56 -5.40 8.64 -4.35
C GLY A 56 -5.68 8.15 -5.77
N GLU A 57 -5.67 9.07 -6.72
CA GLU A 57 -5.89 8.80 -8.14
C GLU A 57 -4.64 8.24 -8.80
N LEU A 58 -4.76 7.01 -9.33
CA LEU A 58 -3.73 6.34 -10.12
C LEU A 58 -4.20 6.25 -11.58
N GLY A 59 -3.29 6.43 -12.53
CA GLY A 59 -3.60 6.40 -13.96
C GLY A 59 -2.51 7.05 -14.79
N ASP A 60 -2.84 7.37 -16.04
CA ASP A 60 -1.99 8.21 -16.89
C ASP A 60 -2.33 9.70 -16.68
N THR A 61 -1.65 10.60 -17.39
CA THR A 61 -1.86 12.05 -17.24
C THR A 61 -3.20 12.55 -17.76
N GLN A 62 -4.00 11.71 -18.43
CA GLN A 62 -5.24 12.10 -19.09
C GLN A 62 -6.47 11.55 -18.37
N THR A 63 -6.41 10.32 -17.86
CA THR A 63 -7.54 9.69 -17.19
C THR A 63 -7.12 8.88 -15.96
N THR A 64 -7.85 9.10 -14.87
CA THR A 64 -7.74 8.29 -13.66
C THR A 64 -8.19 6.87 -13.95
N ALA A 65 -7.29 5.91 -13.83
CA ALA A 65 -7.61 4.50 -13.96
C ALA A 65 -8.30 3.96 -12.71
N ILE A 66 -7.89 4.41 -11.51
CA ILE A 66 -8.51 4.01 -10.24
C ILE A 66 -8.20 5.05 -9.15
N ASN A 67 -9.20 5.38 -8.32
CA ASN A 67 -9.02 6.23 -7.15
C ASN A 67 -9.10 5.44 -5.84
N PHE A 68 -7.95 5.22 -5.20
CA PHE A 68 -7.84 4.58 -3.88
C PHE A 68 -8.41 5.44 -2.74
N GLY A 69 -8.56 6.75 -2.93
CA GLY A 69 -9.26 7.62 -1.98
C GLY A 69 -10.73 7.24 -1.79
N LEU A 70 -11.32 6.50 -2.74
CA LEU A 70 -12.68 5.96 -2.66
C LEU A 70 -12.77 4.59 -1.96
N MET A 71 -11.66 4.05 -1.47
CA MET A 71 -11.65 2.76 -0.78
C MET A 71 -12.51 2.82 0.49
N THR A 72 -13.38 1.84 0.69
CA THR A 72 -14.13 1.69 1.95
C THR A 72 -13.18 1.41 3.11
N GLU A 73 -13.63 1.65 4.34
CA GLU A 73 -12.91 1.11 5.50
C GLU A 73 -12.83 -0.42 5.39
N PRO A 74 -11.66 -1.03 5.60
CA PRO A 74 -11.54 -2.47 5.61
C PRO A 74 -12.39 -3.10 6.72
N LYS A 75 -13.05 -4.20 6.39
CA LYS A 75 -13.84 -5.01 7.30
C LYS A 75 -13.76 -6.48 6.88
N ASP A 76 -13.60 -7.36 7.86
CA ASP A 76 -13.47 -8.81 7.66
C ASP A 76 -12.37 -9.16 6.62
N GLY A 77 -11.25 -8.43 6.68
CA GLY A 77 -10.11 -8.60 5.77
C GLY A 77 -10.35 -8.12 4.34
N SER A 78 -11.44 -7.39 4.07
CA SER A 78 -11.82 -6.93 2.74
C SER A 78 -12.15 -5.44 2.70
N ALA A 79 -11.93 -4.81 1.55
CA ALA A 79 -12.40 -3.46 1.23
C ALA A 79 -12.88 -3.41 -0.23
N SER A 80 -13.56 -2.32 -0.59
CA SER A 80 -14.07 -2.11 -1.93
C SER A 80 -13.75 -0.72 -2.46
N ILE A 81 -13.56 -0.61 -3.77
CA ILE A 81 -13.60 0.64 -4.54
C ILE A 81 -14.70 0.49 -5.59
N THR A 82 -15.65 1.41 -5.59
CA THR A 82 -16.58 1.57 -6.72
C THR A 82 -16.05 2.67 -7.60
N LYS A 83 -15.71 2.33 -8.84
CA LYS A 83 -15.18 3.30 -9.80
C LYS A 83 -16.21 4.38 -10.11
N ALA A 84 -15.75 5.61 -10.25
CA ALA A 84 -16.60 6.72 -10.70
C ALA A 84 -16.83 6.63 -12.21
N GLY A 85 -17.98 7.11 -12.68
CA GLY A 85 -18.32 7.07 -14.12
C GLY A 85 -17.40 7.92 -15.01
N THR A 86 -16.63 8.82 -14.42
CA THR A 86 -15.63 9.68 -15.07
C THR A 86 -14.24 9.03 -15.18
N GLU A 87 -13.99 7.93 -14.48
CA GLU A 87 -12.72 7.21 -14.56
C GLU A 87 -12.62 6.35 -15.82
N ASP A 88 -11.39 5.95 -16.16
CA ASP A 88 -11.11 5.04 -17.26
C ASP A 88 -11.80 3.68 -17.04
N LYS A 89 -12.35 3.11 -18.11
CA LYS A 89 -13.06 1.82 -18.10
C LYS A 89 -12.15 0.65 -18.44
N SER A 90 -10.89 0.90 -18.82
CA SER A 90 -9.95 -0.13 -19.21
C SER A 90 -9.55 -1.00 -18.03
N LEU A 91 -9.85 -2.30 -18.11
CA LEU A 91 -9.41 -3.27 -17.10
C LEU A 91 -7.88 -3.35 -17.04
N GLN A 92 -7.23 -3.33 -18.21
CA GLN A 92 -5.77 -3.43 -18.28
C GLN A 92 -5.09 -2.22 -17.62
N LYS A 93 -5.59 -0.99 -17.85
CA LYS A 93 -5.03 0.19 -17.18
C LYS A 93 -5.16 0.12 -15.66
N VAL A 94 -6.27 -0.43 -15.14
CA VAL A 94 -6.42 -0.67 -13.69
C VAL A 94 -5.39 -1.69 -13.20
N LYS A 95 -5.25 -2.83 -13.89
CA LYS A 95 -4.26 -3.86 -13.52
C LYS A 95 -2.84 -3.30 -13.54
N ASP A 96 -2.49 -2.51 -14.55
CA ASP A 96 -1.16 -1.90 -14.71
C ASP A 96 -0.87 -0.86 -13.64
N ALA A 97 -1.83 0.02 -13.32
CA ALA A 97 -1.69 1.05 -12.29
C ALA A 97 -1.43 0.42 -10.91
N ILE A 98 -2.22 -0.61 -10.55
CA ILE A 98 -2.11 -1.31 -9.26
C ILE A 98 -0.80 -2.11 -9.20
N THR A 99 -0.42 -2.78 -10.30
CA THR A 99 0.85 -3.52 -10.37
C THR A 99 2.04 -2.59 -10.24
N THR A 100 1.98 -1.40 -10.86
CA THR A 100 3.06 -0.41 -10.79
C THR A 100 3.23 0.11 -9.37
N VAL A 101 2.16 0.53 -8.70
CA VAL A 101 2.27 1.11 -7.35
C VAL A 101 2.79 0.08 -6.34
N PHE A 102 2.29 -1.15 -6.37
CA PHE A 102 2.73 -2.21 -5.44
C PHE A 102 4.02 -2.92 -5.87
N GLY A 103 4.48 -2.73 -7.11
CA GLY A 103 5.79 -3.18 -7.58
C GLY A 103 6.93 -2.26 -7.13
N THR A 104 6.63 -1.02 -6.71
CA THR A 104 7.65 -0.16 -6.10
C THR A 104 7.94 -0.56 -4.66
N PRO A 105 9.22 -0.59 -4.23
CA PRO A 105 9.55 -0.83 -2.83
C PRO A 105 8.89 0.21 -1.93
N LEU A 106 8.10 -0.27 -0.97
CA LEU A 106 7.51 0.55 0.07
C LEU A 106 8.34 0.42 1.35
N THR A 107 8.34 1.46 2.17
CA THR A 107 8.87 1.41 3.54
C THR A 107 7.80 2.09 4.39
N PRO A 108 7.27 1.41 5.42
CA PRO A 108 7.91 0.34 6.19
C PRO A 108 7.59 -1.12 5.79
N VAL A 109 6.90 -1.35 4.67
CA VAL A 109 6.38 -2.68 4.30
C VAL A 109 6.79 -3.11 2.89
N SER A 110 6.79 -4.40 2.61
CA SER A 110 6.79 -4.95 1.25
C SER A 110 5.41 -5.46 0.90
N VAL A 111 5.06 -5.45 -0.39
CA VAL A 111 3.75 -5.89 -0.87
C VAL A 111 3.91 -6.97 -1.92
N LYS A 112 3.12 -8.04 -1.78
CA LYS A 112 2.87 -9.01 -2.84
C LYS A 112 1.42 -8.84 -3.30
N LEU A 113 1.27 -8.50 -4.57
CA LEU A 113 -0.02 -8.34 -5.23
C LEU A 113 -0.36 -9.61 -6.03
N THR A 114 -1.59 -10.09 -5.87
CA THR A 114 -2.20 -11.08 -6.78
C THR A 114 -3.51 -10.53 -7.30
N LEU A 115 -3.64 -10.38 -8.62
CA LEU A 115 -4.89 -10.02 -9.28
C LEU A 115 -5.57 -11.29 -9.77
N ASP A 116 -6.89 -11.37 -9.65
CA ASP A 116 -7.65 -12.47 -10.25
C ASP A 116 -7.99 -12.20 -11.73
N ASP A 117 -8.55 -13.24 -12.36
CA ASP A 117 -8.93 -13.24 -13.78
C ASP A 117 -10.45 -13.35 -13.98
N ALA A 118 -11.24 -13.15 -12.91
CA ALA A 118 -12.70 -13.18 -12.99
C ALA A 118 -13.28 -11.93 -13.67
N ALA A 119 -12.66 -10.77 -13.45
CA ALA A 119 -12.94 -9.56 -14.21
C ALA A 119 -12.44 -9.72 -15.65
N GLN A 120 -13.33 -9.49 -16.62
CA GLN A 120 -13.02 -9.60 -18.04
C GLN A 120 -13.66 -8.46 -18.82
N VAL A 121 -13.04 -8.09 -19.94
CA VAL A 121 -13.60 -7.10 -20.87
C VAL A 121 -15.02 -7.49 -21.27
N GLY A 122 -15.94 -6.53 -21.24
CA GLY A 122 -17.34 -6.72 -21.56
C GLY A 122 -18.24 -7.12 -20.39
N ASN A 123 -17.69 -7.42 -19.20
CA ASN A 123 -18.49 -7.73 -18.00
C ASN A 123 -18.35 -6.67 -16.89
N THR A 124 -19.19 -6.76 -15.87
CA THR A 124 -19.19 -5.88 -14.69
C THR A 124 -18.67 -6.58 -13.43
N THR A 125 -17.97 -7.71 -13.59
CA THR A 125 -17.41 -8.46 -12.46
C THR A 125 -16.32 -7.63 -11.80
N ALA A 126 -16.34 -7.51 -10.47
CA ALA A 126 -15.30 -6.78 -9.76
C ALA A 126 -13.93 -7.43 -9.98
N LEU A 127 -12.90 -6.63 -10.23
CA LEU A 127 -11.52 -7.10 -10.20
C LEU A 127 -11.13 -7.30 -8.74
N LYS A 128 -10.69 -8.50 -8.38
CA LYS A 128 -10.21 -8.79 -7.02
C LYS A 128 -8.69 -8.70 -6.99
N ALA A 129 -8.18 -7.85 -6.09
CA ALA A 129 -6.78 -7.74 -5.76
C ALA A 129 -6.52 -8.27 -4.34
N THR A 130 -5.72 -9.33 -4.23
CA THR A 130 -5.19 -9.78 -2.93
C THR A 130 -3.87 -9.06 -2.68
N ILE A 131 -3.83 -8.23 -1.65
CA ILE A 131 -2.69 -7.41 -1.25
C ILE A 131 -2.13 -8.00 0.04
N VAL A 132 -0.99 -8.67 -0.04
CA VAL A 132 -0.28 -9.22 1.13
C VAL A 132 0.83 -8.25 1.51
N ILE A 133 0.74 -7.70 2.71
CA ILE A 133 1.64 -6.68 3.25
C ILE A 133 2.54 -7.35 4.30
N THR A 134 3.85 -7.29 4.13
CA THR A 134 4.83 -7.84 5.07
C THR A 134 5.65 -6.72 5.69
N ALA A 135 5.76 -6.68 7.02
CA ALA A 135 6.58 -5.69 7.70
C ALA A 135 8.07 -5.92 7.40
N ASN A 136 8.79 -4.88 7.00
CA ASN A 136 10.24 -4.96 6.75
C ASN A 136 11.01 -5.02 8.09
N SER A 137 12.29 -5.38 8.03
CA SER A 137 13.17 -5.39 9.22
C SER A 137 13.14 -4.04 9.95
N GLY A 138 13.04 -4.08 11.29
CA GLY A 138 12.89 -2.89 12.14
C GLY A 138 11.43 -2.43 12.35
N PHE A 139 10.47 -3.10 11.71
CA PHE A 139 9.05 -2.82 11.84
C PHE A 139 8.24 -4.08 12.20
N GLU A 140 7.14 -3.89 12.91
CA GLU A 140 6.19 -4.95 13.25
C GLU A 140 4.76 -4.44 13.19
N PHE A 141 3.79 -5.32 12.93
CA PHE A 141 2.39 -4.98 13.10
C PHE A 141 2.02 -4.87 14.59
N ASP A 142 1.09 -3.96 14.92
CA ASP A 142 0.56 -3.82 16.28
C ASP A 142 -0.63 -4.76 16.55
N GLU A 143 -1.24 -4.62 17.72
CA GLU A 143 -2.36 -5.47 18.13
C GLU A 143 -3.65 -5.20 17.33
N THR A 144 -3.79 -4.06 16.67
CA THR A 144 -4.94 -3.79 15.78
C THR A 144 -4.94 -4.67 14.52
N ILE A 145 -3.80 -5.30 14.22
CA ILE A 145 -3.64 -6.28 13.13
C ILE A 145 -3.43 -7.68 13.69
N THR A 146 -2.55 -7.83 14.69
CA THR A 146 -2.14 -9.16 15.17
C THR A 146 -3.14 -9.82 16.12
N LYS A 147 -3.95 -9.01 16.83
CA LYS A 147 -4.96 -9.46 17.80
C LYS A 147 -6.18 -8.50 17.81
N PRO A 148 -6.83 -8.27 16.66
CA PRO A 148 -7.97 -7.36 16.60
C PRO A 148 -9.10 -7.87 17.51
N ALA A 149 -9.89 -6.95 18.07
CA ALA A 149 -11.11 -7.35 18.76
C ALA A 149 -12.07 -8.06 17.78
N SER A 150 -12.93 -8.93 18.33
CA SER A 150 -13.92 -9.63 17.52
C SER A 150 -14.81 -8.62 16.78
N GLY A 151 -14.92 -8.76 15.45
CA GLY A 151 -15.66 -7.83 14.60
C GLY A 151 -14.88 -6.59 14.14
N GLU A 152 -13.62 -6.43 14.55
CA GLU A 152 -12.75 -5.30 14.15
C GLU A 152 -11.61 -5.73 13.20
N ILE A 153 -11.72 -6.92 12.59
CA ILE A 153 -10.71 -7.45 11.68
C ILE A 153 -10.67 -6.59 10.41
N LYS A 154 -9.74 -5.65 10.33
CA LYS A 154 -9.49 -4.85 9.13
C LYS A 154 -8.64 -5.61 8.10
N TYR A 155 -7.66 -6.38 8.57
CA TYR A 155 -6.74 -7.16 7.77
C TYR A 155 -6.66 -8.58 8.33
N THR A 156 -6.54 -9.57 7.45
CA THR A 156 -6.30 -10.96 7.88
C THR A 156 -4.82 -11.13 8.17
N TYR A 157 -4.48 -11.35 9.44
CA TYR A 157 -3.10 -11.54 9.87
C TYR A 157 -2.67 -13.00 9.79
N ASP A 158 -1.50 -13.24 9.21
CA ASP A 158 -0.79 -14.52 9.22
C ASP A 158 0.50 -14.37 10.05
N ALA A 159 0.51 -15.03 11.21
CA ALA A 159 1.65 -15.02 12.12
C ALA A 159 2.88 -15.74 11.55
N SER A 160 2.70 -16.71 10.65
CA SER A 160 3.81 -17.48 10.08
C SER A 160 4.61 -16.67 9.06
N GLY A 161 3.90 -15.92 8.20
CA GLY A 161 4.51 -15.00 7.24
C GLY A 161 4.76 -13.58 7.77
N ASN A 162 4.40 -13.29 9.03
CA ASN A 162 4.35 -11.93 9.59
C ASN A 162 3.71 -10.94 8.59
N SER A 163 2.52 -11.28 8.11
CA SER A 163 1.87 -10.58 7.01
C SER A 163 0.42 -10.22 7.31
N ALA A 164 -0.02 -9.06 6.81
CA ALA A 164 -1.39 -8.57 6.87
C ALA A 164 -1.97 -8.59 5.45
N THR A 165 -3.09 -9.29 5.26
CA THR A 165 -3.73 -9.43 3.94
C THR A 165 -4.99 -8.60 3.86
N LEU A 166 -5.15 -7.87 2.75
CA LEU A 166 -6.38 -7.19 2.35
C LEU A 166 -6.86 -7.76 1.01
N ILE A 167 -8.15 -8.10 0.93
CA ILE A 167 -8.82 -8.35 -0.34
C ILE A 167 -9.52 -7.06 -0.77
N LEU A 168 -9.04 -6.45 -1.85
CA LEU A 168 -9.64 -5.25 -2.44
C LEU A 168 -10.50 -5.64 -3.64
N ASN A 169 -11.79 -5.32 -3.59
CA ASN A 169 -12.73 -5.55 -4.70
C ASN A 169 -12.96 -4.24 -5.45
N ILE A 170 -12.67 -4.22 -6.75
CA ILE A 170 -12.79 -3.02 -7.58
C ILE A 170 -13.94 -3.22 -8.56
N THR A 171 -15.06 -2.56 -8.28
CA THR A 171 -16.27 -2.63 -9.10
C THR A 171 -16.22 -1.54 -10.16
N PRO A 172 -16.36 -1.87 -11.47
CA PRO A 172 -16.37 -0.85 -12.50
C PRO A 172 -17.71 -0.11 -12.53
N ALA A 173 -17.71 1.15 -12.99
CA ALA A 173 -18.94 1.94 -13.15
C ALA A 173 -19.84 1.43 -14.29
N ALA A 174 -19.27 0.67 -15.22
CA ALA A 174 -19.91 0.05 -16.38
C ALA A 174 -19.14 -1.21 -16.76
N ALA A 175 -19.50 -1.91 -17.84
CA ALA A 175 -18.71 -3.03 -18.31
C ALA A 175 -17.25 -2.61 -18.59
N TRP A 176 -16.30 -3.48 -18.20
CA TRP A 176 -14.88 -3.28 -18.46
C TRP A 176 -14.58 -3.17 -19.95
N GLN A 177 -13.59 -2.34 -20.29
CA GLN A 177 -13.02 -2.19 -21.62
C GLN A 177 -11.63 -2.82 -21.72
#